data_AF-A0A2T0JWD3-F1
#
_entry.id   AF-A0A2T0JWD3-F1
#
_cell.length_a   1.000
_cell.length_b   1.000
_cell.length_c   1.000
_cell.angle_alpha   90.00
_cell.angle_beta   90.00
_cell.angle_gamma   90.00
#
_symmetry.space_group_name_H-M   'P 1'
#
loop_
_entity.id
_entity.type
_entity.pdbx_description
1 polymer ?
#
loop_
_entity_poly.entity_id
_entity_poly.type
_entity_poly.pdbx_seq_one_letter_code
_entity_poly.pdbx_strand_id
1 'polypeptide(L)'
;MNSVYGMTTTQLEPVLTPAPVARVLPRLAADTRYVLTGLPLAVAAVVVCATAMSAGLGLAVLWVGVPLTFFALMQARGFAATERERIAGVLGREIQNPSYRTSEVSRLLPRLWAVLIDGQTWRDLAHATLRWIPSTIAFTVVATWWAGILGGLSWVLWGWSLPDGDRELPELLGFGDAYLTNVAFYAAIAAFLVVTLPAVVRRAALFEARFAEKLLTAR
;
A
#
# COMPACT_ATOMS: atom_id res chain seq x y z
N MET A 1 -22.46 6.44 -67.25
CA MET A 1 -22.44 6.06 -65.82
C MET A 1 -20.99 5.81 -65.43
N ASN A 2 -20.31 6.81 -64.87
CA ASN A 2 -18.92 6.67 -64.40
C ASN A 2 -18.94 6.62 -62.87
N SER A 3 -18.64 5.46 -62.32
CA SER A 3 -18.51 5.21 -60.88
C SER A 3 -17.21 5.82 -60.38
N VAL A 4 -17.29 6.80 -59.48
CA VAL A 4 -16.12 7.43 -58.86
C VAL A 4 -15.56 6.47 -57.80
N TYR A 5 -14.39 5.94 -58.13
CA TYR A 5 -13.51 5.17 -57.27
C TYR A 5 -13.11 5.93 -56.00
N GLY A 6 -13.16 5.21 -54.86
CA GLY A 6 -12.09 5.25 -53.85
C GLY A 6 -11.80 6.59 -53.19
N MET A 7 -12.75 7.18 -52.47
CA MET A 7 -12.38 8.07 -51.37
C MET A 7 -12.01 7.22 -50.14
N THR A 8 -10.74 6.84 -50.05
CA THR A 8 -10.16 6.35 -48.80
C THR A 8 -10.08 7.54 -47.85
N THR A 9 -11.10 7.71 -47.01
CA THR A 9 -11.06 8.65 -45.89
C THR A 9 -10.06 8.12 -44.88
N THR A 10 -8.83 8.67 -44.92
CA THR A 10 -7.87 8.48 -43.83
C THR A 10 -8.44 9.15 -42.59
N GLN A 11 -9.18 8.37 -41.80
CA GLN A 11 -9.60 8.73 -40.45
C GLN A 11 -8.31 8.79 -39.60
N LEU A 12 -7.76 9.99 -39.44
CA LEU A 12 -6.78 10.25 -38.40
C LEU A 12 -7.55 10.26 -37.09
N GLU A 13 -7.69 9.10 -36.43
CA GLU A 13 -8.09 9.07 -35.03
C GLU A 13 -7.07 9.94 -34.27
N PRO A 14 -7.47 11.07 -33.68
CA PRO A 14 -6.56 11.81 -32.84
C PRO A 14 -6.28 10.92 -31.63
N VAL A 15 -5.09 10.34 -31.58
CA VAL A 15 -4.56 9.73 -30.34
C VAL A 15 -4.40 10.89 -29.37
N LEU A 16 -5.47 11.19 -28.63
CA LEU A 16 -5.48 12.15 -27.55
C LEU A 16 -4.58 11.59 -26.46
N THR A 17 -3.29 11.91 -26.49
CA THR A 17 -2.39 11.63 -25.38
C THR A 17 -2.85 12.49 -24.20
N PRO A 18 -3.37 11.90 -23.11
CA PRO A 18 -3.83 12.69 -21.98
C PRO A 18 -2.67 13.49 -21.41
N ALA A 19 -2.96 14.74 -21.03
CA ALA A 19 -1.99 15.66 -20.45
C ALA A 19 -1.26 15.01 -19.25
N PRO A 20 0.01 15.37 -18.98
CA PRO A 20 0.81 14.77 -17.91
C PRO A 20 0.09 14.78 -16.56
N VAL A 21 -0.60 15.87 -16.24
CA VAL A 21 -1.36 16.08 -14.99
C VAL A 21 -2.49 15.05 -14.83
N ALA A 22 -3.17 14.69 -15.93
CA ALA A 22 -4.25 13.70 -15.91
C ALA A 22 -3.76 12.27 -15.56
N ARG A 23 -2.46 11.99 -15.69
CA ARG A 23 -1.86 10.70 -15.32
C ARG A 23 -1.34 10.68 -13.88
N VAL A 24 -0.95 11.84 -13.32
CA VAL A 24 -0.33 11.92 -11.99
C VAL A 24 -1.36 11.72 -10.88
N LEU A 25 -2.55 12.35 -11.00
CA LEU A 25 -3.59 12.29 -9.97
C LEU A 25 -4.12 10.87 -9.70
N PRO A 26 -4.54 10.07 -10.71
CA PRO A 26 -5.00 8.71 -10.48
C PRO A 26 -3.91 7.81 -9.87
N ARG A 27 -2.66 7.99 -10.29
CA ARG A 27 -1.51 7.24 -9.76
C ARG A 27 -1.20 7.61 -8.32
N LEU A 28 -1.20 8.90 -8.00
CA LEU A 28 -1.02 9.40 -6.63
C LEU A 28 -2.12 8.85 -5.71
N ALA A 29 -3.37 8.87 -6.16
CA ALA A 29 -4.49 8.32 -5.42
C ALA A 29 -4.35 6.81 -5.20
N ALA A 30 -3.96 6.06 -6.23
CA ALA A 30 -3.71 4.62 -6.14
C ALA A 30 -2.56 4.28 -5.19
N ASP A 31 -1.41 4.95 -5.34
CA ASP A 31 -0.22 4.72 -4.49
C ASP A 31 -0.50 5.15 -3.03
N THR A 32 -1.24 6.25 -2.81
CA THR A 32 -1.67 6.68 -1.47
C THR A 32 -2.61 5.66 -0.84
N ARG A 33 -3.63 5.21 -1.57
CA ARG A 33 -4.56 4.18 -1.08
C ARG A 33 -3.80 2.90 -0.76
N TYR A 34 -2.87 2.49 -1.60
CA TYR A 34 -2.04 1.30 -1.38
C TYR A 34 -1.27 1.38 -0.06
N VAL A 35 -0.55 2.47 0.19
CA VAL A 35 0.23 2.65 1.43
C VAL A 35 -0.66 2.79 2.66
N LEU A 36 -1.70 3.63 2.60
CA LEU A 36 -2.58 3.87 3.75
C LEU A 36 -3.39 2.64 4.16
N THR A 37 -3.83 1.83 3.19
CA THR A 37 -4.47 0.53 3.48
C THR A 37 -3.45 -0.58 3.78
N GLY A 38 -2.17 -0.32 3.53
CA GLY A 38 -1.08 -1.26 3.72
C GLY A 38 -0.93 -1.68 5.18
N LEU A 39 -0.87 -0.71 6.09
CA LEU A 39 -0.70 -0.93 7.53
C LEU A 39 -1.89 -1.68 8.17
N PRO A 40 -3.16 -1.25 8.01
CA PRO A 40 -4.30 -2.00 8.57
C PRO A 40 -4.32 -3.46 8.10
N LEU A 41 -4.03 -3.72 6.82
CA LEU A 41 -3.99 -5.08 6.29
C LEU A 41 -2.82 -5.89 6.88
N ALA A 42 -1.66 -5.26 7.08
CA ALA A 42 -0.49 -5.90 7.67
C ALA A 42 -0.71 -6.24 9.16
N VAL A 43 -1.36 -5.34 9.90
CA VAL A 43 -1.76 -5.57 11.30
C VAL A 43 -2.77 -6.71 11.38
N ALA A 44 -3.79 -6.72 10.53
CA ALA A 44 -4.75 -7.82 10.47
C ALA A 44 -4.06 -9.16 10.14
N ALA A 45 -3.14 -9.16 9.17
CA ALA A 45 -2.39 -10.35 8.79
C ALA A 45 -1.54 -10.91 9.92
N VAL A 46 -0.76 -10.06 10.63
CA VAL A 46 0.09 -10.52 11.73
C VAL A 46 -0.75 -11.00 12.91
N VAL A 47 -1.83 -10.30 13.27
CA VAL A 47 -2.72 -10.73 14.37
C VAL A 47 -3.35 -12.08 14.05
N VAL A 48 -4.01 -12.20 12.90
CA VAL A 48 -4.69 -13.45 12.52
C VAL A 48 -3.71 -14.61 12.40
N CYS A 49 -2.59 -14.43 11.69
CA CYS A 49 -1.64 -15.51 11.43
C CYS A 49 -0.85 -15.88 12.69
N ALA A 50 -0.37 -14.91 13.48
CA ALA A 50 0.38 -15.20 14.69
C ALA A 50 -0.50 -15.84 15.77
N THR A 51 -1.73 -15.36 15.96
CA THR A 51 -2.67 -15.96 16.92
C THR A 51 -3.07 -17.38 16.49
N ALA A 52 -3.48 -17.58 15.23
CA ALA A 52 -3.88 -18.90 14.75
C ALA A 52 -2.71 -19.89 14.74
N MET A 53 -1.49 -19.45 14.38
CA MET A 53 -0.30 -20.30 14.41
C MET A 53 0.10 -20.67 15.85
N SER A 54 0.13 -19.69 16.75
CA SER A 54 0.50 -19.95 18.17
C SER A 54 -0.51 -20.86 18.85
N ALA A 55 -1.81 -20.61 18.64
CA ALA A 55 -2.88 -21.46 19.17
C ALA A 55 -2.87 -22.85 18.54
N GLY A 56 -2.65 -22.93 17.21
CA GLY A 56 -2.57 -24.20 16.49
C GLY A 56 -1.41 -25.07 16.95
N LEU A 57 -0.23 -24.49 17.13
CA LEU A 57 0.93 -25.20 17.67
C LEU A 57 0.73 -25.60 19.13
N GLY A 58 0.15 -24.74 19.97
CA GLY A 58 -0.14 -25.05 21.37
C GLY A 58 -1.17 -26.17 21.53
N LEU A 59 -2.18 -26.21 20.66
CA LEU A 59 -3.23 -27.23 20.65
C LEU A 59 -2.86 -28.47 19.83
N ALA A 60 -1.67 -28.52 19.22
CA ALA A 60 -1.25 -29.63 18.37
C ALA A 60 -1.19 -30.95 19.15
N VAL A 61 -0.85 -30.89 20.44
CA VAL A 61 -0.83 -32.04 21.36
C VAL A 61 -2.20 -32.72 21.44
N LEU A 62 -3.28 -31.96 21.29
CA LEU A 62 -4.66 -32.47 21.34
C LEU A 62 -5.17 -32.93 19.97
N TRP A 63 -4.31 -32.98 18.93
CA TRP A 63 -4.67 -33.18 17.51
C TRP A 63 -5.57 -32.09 16.90
N VAL A 64 -6.37 -31.38 17.69
CA VAL A 64 -7.22 -30.24 17.28
C VAL A 64 -6.38 -29.07 16.76
N GLY A 65 -5.13 -28.93 17.21
CA GLY A 65 -4.23 -27.88 16.74
C GLY A 65 -3.79 -28.02 15.29
N VAL A 66 -3.75 -29.24 14.73
CA VAL A 66 -3.31 -29.47 13.34
C VAL A 66 -4.26 -28.77 12.33
N PRO A 67 -5.59 -28.94 12.41
CA PRO A 67 -6.53 -28.14 11.63
C PRO A 67 -6.36 -26.62 11.80
N LEU A 68 -6.06 -26.15 13.01
CA LEU A 68 -5.92 -24.73 13.29
C LEU A 68 -4.62 -24.15 12.70
N THR A 69 -3.51 -24.89 12.75
CA THR A 69 -2.27 -24.53 12.06
C THR A 69 -2.49 -24.49 10.54
N PHE A 70 -3.20 -25.46 9.98
CA PHE A 70 -3.55 -25.44 8.56
C PHE A 70 -4.39 -24.22 8.19
N PHE A 71 -5.37 -23.86 9.03
CA PHE A 71 -6.14 -22.63 8.86
C PHE A 71 -5.22 -21.39 8.86
N ALA A 72 -4.27 -21.29 9.80
CA ALA A 72 -3.31 -20.19 9.83
C ALA A 72 -2.50 -20.07 8.51
N LEU A 73 -2.03 -21.20 7.98
CA LEU A 73 -1.29 -21.25 6.71
C LEU A 73 -2.17 -20.86 5.51
N MET A 74 -3.44 -21.26 5.50
CA MET A 74 -4.40 -20.85 4.45
C MET A 74 -4.68 -19.35 4.50
N GLN A 75 -4.83 -18.78 5.69
CA GLN A 75 -4.99 -17.33 5.87
C GLN A 75 -3.76 -16.57 5.39
N ALA A 76 -2.55 -17.04 5.72
CA ALA A 76 -1.30 -16.46 5.24
C ALA A 76 -1.22 -16.45 3.69
N ARG A 77 -1.63 -17.56 3.04
CA ARG A 77 -1.73 -17.65 1.57
C ARG A 77 -2.75 -16.66 1.00
N GLY A 78 -3.90 -16.51 1.67
CA GLY A 78 -4.92 -15.53 1.31
C GLY A 78 -4.37 -14.10 1.33
N PHE A 79 -3.73 -13.68 2.42
CA PHE A 79 -3.09 -12.36 2.51
C PHE A 79 -1.99 -12.16 1.46
N ALA A 80 -1.20 -13.19 1.18
CA ALA A 80 -0.18 -13.15 0.14
C ALA A 80 -0.80 -13.00 -1.26
N ALA A 81 -1.93 -13.66 -1.54
CA ALA A 81 -2.66 -13.51 -2.80
C ALA A 81 -3.22 -12.09 -2.97
N THR A 82 -3.89 -11.55 -1.95
CA THR A 82 -4.37 -10.15 -1.97
C THR A 82 -3.23 -9.17 -2.20
N GLU A 83 -2.07 -9.40 -1.59
CA GLU A 83 -0.93 -8.50 -1.77
C GLU A 83 -0.38 -8.55 -3.20
N ARG A 84 -0.30 -9.73 -3.83
CA ARG A 84 0.14 -9.88 -5.23
C ARG A 84 -0.72 -9.06 -6.20
N GLU A 85 -2.04 -9.04 -6.00
CA GLU A 85 -2.96 -8.23 -6.79
C GLU A 85 -2.72 -6.73 -6.58
N ARG A 86 -2.50 -6.31 -5.33
CA ARG A 86 -2.27 -4.90 -4.98
C ARG A 86 -0.96 -4.37 -5.55
N ILE A 87 0.12 -5.14 -5.45
CA ILE A 87 1.45 -4.71 -5.95
C ILE A 87 1.56 -4.72 -7.47
N ALA A 88 0.73 -5.49 -8.19
CA ALA A 88 0.68 -5.46 -9.65
C ALA A 88 0.37 -4.05 -10.19
N GLY A 89 -0.56 -3.34 -9.56
CA GLY A 89 -0.89 -1.95 -9.91
C GLY A 89 0.26 -0.95 -9.66
N VAL A 90 1.06 -1.18 -8.61
CA VAL A 90 2.18 -0.29 -8.23
C VAL A 90 3.41 -0.52 -9.11
N LEU A 91 3.74 -1.79 -9.35
CA LEU A 91 4.91 -2.22 -10.13
C LEU A 91 4.66 -2.16 -11.65
N GLY A 92 3.39 -2.15 -12.09
CA GLY A 92 3.04 -2.11 -13.51
C GLY A 92 3.32 -3.42 -14.25
N ARG A 93 3.43 -4.53 -13.52
CA ARG A 93 3.60 -5.88 -14.06
C ARG A 93 2.86 -6.89 -13.19
N GLU A 94 2.32 -7.93 -13.81
CA GLU A 94 1.76 -9.06 -13.10
C GLU A 94 2.87 -9.85 -12.41
N ILE A 95 2.66 -10.17 -11.14
CA ILE A 95 3.52 -11.09 -10.42
C ILE A 95 2.97 -12.49 -10.63
N GLN A 96 3.78 -13.37 -11.20
CA GLN A 96 3.38 -14.76 -11.42
C GLN A 96 2.96 -15.40 -10.11
N ASN A 97 1.75 -15.95 -10.07
CA ASN A 97 1.29 -16.71 -8.92
C ASN A 97 2.18 -17.96 -8.76
N PRO A 98 2.74 -18.21 -7.57
CA PRO A 98 3.54 -19.39 -7.36
C PRO A 98 2.70 -20.65 -7.55
N SER A 99 3.29 -21.65 -8.20
CA SER A 99 2.70 -22.99 -8.31
C SER A 99 2.76 -23.65 -6.95
N TYR A 100 1.71 -23.50 -6.15
CA TYR A 100 1.58 -24.24 -4.90
C TYR A 100 1.51 -25.75 -5.19
N ARG A 101 2.12 -26.58 -4.34
CA ARG A 101 1.93 -28.04 -4.47
C ARG A 101 0.49 -28.37 -4.14
N THR A 102 -0.31 -28.63 -5.17
CA THR A 102 -1.63 -29.23 -5.02
C THR A 102 -1.49 -30.74 -5.02
N SER A 103 -1.96 -31.43 -3.98
CA SER A 103 -2.12 -32.88 -4.08
C SER A 103 -3.36 -33.17 -4.94
N GLU A 104 -3.20 -33.91 -6.03
CA GLU A 104 -4.31 -34.39 -6.89
C GLU A 104 -5.29 -35.31 -6.14
N VAL A 105 -4.92 -35.75 -4.94
CA VAL A 105 -5.68 -36.67 -4.11
C VAL A 105 -6.81 -35.95 -3.35
N SER A 106 -8.02 -36.50 -3.39
CA SER A 106 -9.24 -36.00 -2.71
C SER A 106 -9.22 -36.11 -1.17
N ARG A 107 -8.14 -36.62 -0.56
CA ARG A 107 -8.06 -36.85 0.89
C ARG A 107 -7.45 -35.66 1.62
N LEU A 108 -8.02 -35.33 2.79
CA LEU A 108 -7.60 -34.20 3.63
C LEU A 108 -6.16 -34.33 4.16
N LEU A 109 -5.74 -35.54 4.55
CA LEU A 109 -4.40 -35.78 5.12
C LEU A 109 -3.25 -35.50 4.12
N PRO A 110 -3.25 -36.03 2.88
CA PRO A 110 -2.25 -35.68 1.86
C PRO A 110 -2.20 -34.17 1.55
N ARG A 111 -3.36 -33.49 1.55
CA ARG A 111 -3.44 -32.03 1.33
C ARG A 111 -2.79 -31.25 2.47
N LEU A 112 -3.06 -31.63 3.72
CA LEU A 112 -2.43 -31.05 4.92
C LEU A 112 -0.91 -31.17 4.85
N TRP A 113 -0.40 -32.37 4.53
CA TRP A 113 1.03 -32.62 4.39
C TRP A 113 1.67 -31.85 3.24
N ALA A 114 1.00 -31.74 2.09
CA ALA A 114 1.51 -30.97 0.95
C ALA A 114 1.72 -29.49 1.31
N VAL A 115 0.81 -28.89 2.10
CA VAL A 115 0.91 -27.49 2.54
C VAL A 115 2.03 -27.29 3.56
N LEU A 116 2.21 -28.23 4.51
CA LEU A 116 3.27 -28.14 5.52
C LEU A 116 4.68 -28.27 4.94
N ILE A 117 4.86 -29.06 3.88
CA ILE A 117 6.16 -29.28 3.22
C ILE A 117 6.43 -28.21 2.15
N ASP A 118 5.43 -27.41 1.76
CA ASP A 118 5.58 -26.37 0.75
C ASP A 118 6.31 -25.14 1.33
N GLY A 119 7.55 -24.93 0.87
CA GLY A 119 8.37 -23.78 1.25
C GLY A 119 7.74 -22.44 0.89
N GLN A 120 6.86 -22.38 -0.12
CA GLN A 120 6.13 -21.14 -0.44
C GLN A 120 5.15 -20.77 0.68
N THR A 121 4.47 -21.74 1.28
CA THR A 121 3.50 -21.50 2.36
C THR A 121 4.17 -20.87 3.58
N TRP A 122 5.37 -21.31 3.92
CA TRP A 122 6.17 -20.71 5.00
C TRP A 122 6.64 -19.29 4.67
N ARG A 123 6.96 -19.01 3.40
CA ARG A 123 7.28 -17.65 2.94
C ARG A 123 6.07 -16.73 2.97
N ASP A 124 4.88 -17.23 2.63
CA ASP A 124 3.63 -16.47 2.73
C ASP A 124 3.32 -16.14 4.21
N LEU A 125 3.59 -17.06 5.13
CA LEU A 125 3.48 -16.82 6.58
C LEU A 125 4.51 -15.79 7.08
N ALA A 126 5.77 -15.90 6.63
CA ALA A 126 6.80 -14.92 6.95
C ALA A 126 6.41 -13.53 6.44
N HIS A 127 5.87 -13.45 5.23
CA HIS A 127 5.33 -12.21 4.68
C HIS A 127 4.18 -11.65 5.53
N ALA A 128 3.19 -12.48 5.88
CA ALA A 128 2.08 -12.07 6.75
C ALA A 128 2.55 -11.56 8.12
N THR A 129 3.67 -12.08 8.63
CA THR A 129 4.22 -11.75 9.95
C THR A 129 5.17 -10.54 9.92
N LEU A 130 5.87 -10.30 8.81
CA LEU A 130 6.91 -9.25 8.72
C LEU A 130 6.46 -8.00 7.95
N ARG A 131 5.38 -8.09 7.16
CA ARG A 131 4.89 -6.98 6.33
C ARG A 131 4.53 -5.72 7.12
N TRP A 132 4.16 -5.83 8.40
CA TRP A 132 3.85 -4.65 9.22
C TRP A 132 5.03 -3.69 9.36
N ILE A 133 6.28 -4.18 9.28
CA ILE A 133 7.48 -3.34 9.41
C ILE A 133 7.57 -2.30 8.28
N PRO A 134 7.67 -2.70 6.99
CA PRO A 134 7.71 -1.74 5.90
C PRO A 134 6.41 -0.94 5.77
N SER A 135 5.25 -1.56 6.02
CA SER A 135 3.96 -0.85 5.96
C SER A 135 3.87 0.26 7.02
N THR A 136 4.43 0.06 8.23
CA THR A 136 4.45 1.10 9.28
C THR A 136 5.31 2.28 8.86
N ILE A 137 6.50 2.03 8.30
CA ILE A 137 7.40 3.09 7.83
C ILE A 137 6.74 3.88 6.70
N ALA A 138 6.21 3.19 5.69
CA ALA A 138 5.55 3.80 4.55
C ALA A 138 4.30 4.58 4.97
N PHE A 139 3.46 4.00 5.84
CA PHE A 139 2.27 4.64 6.39
C PHE A 139 2.61 5.93 7.12
N THR A 140 3.56 5.89 8.06
CA THR A 140 3.92 7.08 8.85
C THR A 140 4.39 8.21 7.94
N VAL A 141 5.27 7.93 6.98
CA VAL A 141 5.76 8.96 6.05
C VAL A 141 4.62 9.57 5.23
N VAL A 142 3.77 8.74 4.62
CA VAL A 142 2.67 9.23 3.79
C VAL A 142 1.61 9.95 4.62
N ALA A 143 1.29 9.44 5.81
CA ALA A 143 0.35 10.05 6.74
C ALA A 143 0.86 11.42 7.24
N THR A 144 2.14 11.55 7.57
CA THR A 144 2.75 12.83 7.96
C THR A 144 2.68 13.85 6.83
N TRP A 145 2.93 13.44 5.58
CA TRP A 145 2.79 14.33 4.43
C TRP A 145 1.36 14.84 4.26
N TRP A 146 0.38 13.94 4.28
CA TRP A 146 -1.03 14.31 4.19
C TRP A 146 -1.47 15.19 5.37
N ALA A 147 -1.06 14.85 6.59
CA ALA A 147 -1.37 15.64 7.78
C ALA A 147 -0.76 17.04 7.71
N GLY A 148 0.48 17.19 7.23
CA GLY A 148 1.12 18.48 7.06
C GLY A 148 0.47 19.35 5.98
N ILE A 149 0.07 18.73 4.85
CA ILE A 149 -0.67 19.44 3.78
C ILE A 149 -2.03 19.91 4.31
N LEU A 150 -2.82 19.01 4.90
CA LEU A 150 -4.14 19.33 5.42
C LEU A 150 -4.05 20.34 6.58
N GLY A 151 -3.07 20.17 7.48
CA GLY A 151 -2.83 21.08 8.60
C GLY A 151 -2.45 22.47 8.12
N GLY A 152 -1.48 22.60 7.21
CA GLY A 152 -1.06 23.89 6.68
C GLY A 152 -2.15 24.60 5.85
N LEU A 153 -2.91 23.85 5.05
CA LEU A 153 -4.03 24.41 4.29
C LEU A 153 -5.21 24.81 5.20
N SER A 154 -5.52 23.99 6.20
CA SER A 154 -6.62 24.27 7.12
C SER A 154 -6.27 25.38 8.11
N TRP A 155 -4.99 25.65 8.36
CA TRP A 155 -4.55 26.68 9.30
C TRP A 155 -5.19 28.04 9.01
N VAL A 156 -5.32 28.43 7.74
CA VAL A 156 -5.99 29.69 7.34
C VAL A 156 -7.45 29.76 7.85
N LEU A 157 -8.12 28.61 7.99
CA LEU A 157 -9.52 28.54 8.40
C LEU A 157 -9.75 28.71 9.91
N TRP A 158 -8.76 28.36 10.76
CA TRP A 158 -8.92 28.37 12.22
C TRP A 158 -7.85 29.17 12.98
N GLY A 159 -6.77 29.58 12.32
CA GLY A 159 -5.66 30.33 12.93
C GLY A 159 -6.10 31.69 13.51
N TRP A 160 -7.15 32.30 12.96
CA TRP A 160 -7.72 33.54 13.49
C TRP A 160 -8.47 33.37 14.82
N SER A 161 -8.81 32.13 15.20
CA SER A 161 -9.55 31.84 16.43
C SER A 161 -8.65 31.52 17.63
N LEU A 162 -7.33 31.52 17.44
CA LEU A 162 -6.39 31.20 18.50
C LEU A 162 -6.27 32.35 19.50
N PRO A 163 -6.24 32.07 20.81
CA PRO A 163 -5.99 33.10 21.80
C PRO A 163 -4.62 33.75 21.60
N ASP A 164 -4.56 35.08 21.73
CA ASP A 164 -3.35 35.90 21.54
C ASP A 164 -2.18 35.57 22.51
N GLY A 165 -2.37 34.64 23.45
CA GLY A 165 -1.35 34.22 24.43
C GLY A 165 -0.51 33.01 24.00
N ASP A 166 -0.87 32.33 22.91
CA ASP A 166 -0.15 31.15 22.42
C ASP A 166 0.93 31.56 21.41
N ARG A 167 2.19 31.20 21.70
CA ARG A 167 3.30 31.45 20.76
C ARG A 167 3.27 30.49 19.60
N GLU A 168 3.21 31.02 18.39
CA GLU A 168 3.23 30.18 17.18
C GLU A 168 4.64 29.73 16.79
N LEU A 169 4.75 28.65 16.01
CA LEU A 169 6.03 28.14 15.51
C LEU A 169 6.88 29.22 14.80
N PRO A 170 6.33 30.11 13.95
CA PRO A 170 7.12 31.15 13.30
C PRO A 170 7.66 32.18 14.29
N GLU A 171 6.89 32.52 15.32
CA GLU A 171 7.31 33.41 16.39
C GLU A 171 8.46 32.79 17.20
N LEU A 172 8.35 31.49 17.55
CA LEU A 172 9.41 30.74 18.23
C LEU A 172 10.69 30.63 17.41
N LEU A 173 10.59 30.67 16.08
CA LEU A 173 11.72 30.68 15.15
C LEU A 173 12.26 32.10 14.88
N GLY A 174 11.65 33.14 15.45
CA GLY A 174 12.10 34.53 15.35
C GLY A 174 11.59 35.29 14.13
N PHE A 175 10.57 34.79 13.42
CA PHE A 175 9.98 35.47 12.25
C PHE A 175 8.96 36.56 12.62
N GLY A 176 8.64 36.70 13.92
CA GLY A 176 7.63 37.62 14.44
C GLY A 176 6.26 36.98 14.62
N ASP A 177 5.35 37.76 15.19
CA ASP A 177 3.98 37.39 15.60
C ASP A 177 2.92 37.82 14.57
N ALA A 178 3.33 38.47 13.48
CA ALA A 178 2.41 38.95 12.47
C ALA A 178 1.61 37.81 11.82
N TYR A 179 0.29 37.95 11.76
CA TYR A 179 -0.62 36.96 11.16
C TYR A 179 -0.22 36.55 9.73
N LEU A 180 0.20 37.52 8.91
CA LEU A 180 0.67 37.26 7.53
C LEU A 180 1.94 36.39 7.49
N THR A 181 2.82 36.52 8.48
CA THR A 181 4.00 35.66 8.62
C THR A 181 3.57 34.22 8.88
N ASN A 182 2.61 34.01 9.76
CA ASN A 182 2.08 32.66 10.07
C ASN A 182 1.40 32.04 8.86
N VAL A 183 0.51 32.80 8.17
CA VAL A 183 -0.12 32.35 6.92
C VAL A 183 0.93 31.95 5.89
N ALA A 184 1.90 32.82 5.62
CA ALA A 184 2.93 32.58 4.61
C ALA A 184 3.81 31.37 4.96
N PHE A 185 4.16 31.21 6.24
CA PHE A 185 4.97 30.11 6.72
C PHE A 185 4.27 28.75 6.53
N TYR A 186 3.04 28.60 7.03
CA TYR A 186 2.29 27.35 6.88
C TYR A 186 1.90 27.06 5.43
N ALA A 187 1.59 28.09 4.63
CA ALA A 187 1.34 27.95 3.21
C ALA A 187 2.59 27.47 2.45
N ALA A 188 3.77 28.01 2.78
CA ALA A 188 5.04 27.57 2.18
C ALA A 188 5.36 26.11 2.50
N ILE A 189 5.14 25.69 3.75
CA ILE A 189 5.29 24.28 4.17
C ILE A 189 4.31 23.39 3.41
N ALA A 190 3.02 23.78 3.35
CA ALA A 190 2.01 23.01 2.63
C ALA A 190 2.36 22.89 1.14
N ALA A 191 2.80 23.97 0.50
CA ALA A 191 3.23 23.97 -0.90
C ALA A 191 4.43 23.02 -1.11
N PHE A 192 5.44 23.07 -0.25
CA PHE A 192 6.57 22.15 -0.30
C PHE A 192 6.14 20.68 -0.18
N LEU A 193 5.26 20.38 0.78
CA LEU A 193 4.74 19.03 0.97
C LEU A 193 3.91 18.56 -0.24
N VAL A 194 3.05 19.40 -0.81
CA VAL A 194 2.27 19.08 -2.01
C VAL A 194 3.18 18.77 -3.20
N VAL A 195 4.22 19.58 -3.42
CA VAL A 195 5.16 19.38 -4.54
C VAL A 195 5.95 18.08 -4.37
N THR A 196 6.34 17.73 -3.14
CA THR A 196 7.12 16.52 -2.86
C THR A 196 6.27 15.25 -2.71
N LEU A 197 4.96 15.39 -2.44
CA LEU A 197 4.03 14.29 -2.17
C LEU A 197 4.06 13.17 -3.24
N PRO A 198 4.00 13.44 -4.56
CA PRO A 198 3.98 12.38 -5.56
C PRO A 198 5.25 11.53 -5.53
N ALA A 199 6.41 12.14 -5.30
CA ALA A 199 7.67 11.42 -5.19
C ALA A 199 7.73 10.59 -3.90
N VAL A 200 7.30 11.16 -2.78
CA VAL A 200 7.32 10.50 -1.47
C VAL A 200 6.38 9.29 -1.44
N VAL A 201 5.12 9.48 -1.84
CA VAL A 201 4.11 8.40 -1.92
C VAL A 201 4.58 7.29 -2.87
N ARG A 202 5.15 7.66 -4.03
CA ARG A 202 5.68 6.70 -4.98
C ARG A 202 6.83 5.87 -4.41
N ARG A 203 7.78 6.52 -3.73
CA ARG A 203 8.92 5.82 -3.12
C ARG A 203 8.49 4.91 -1.98
N ALA A 204 7.53 5.35 -1.16
CA ALA A 204 6.95 4.55 -0.10
C ALA A 204 6.22 3.31 -0.65
N ALA A 205 5.38 3.48 -1.67
CA ALA A 205 4.68 2.37 -2.33
C ALA A 205 5.65 1.37 -2.96
N LEU A 206 6.71 1.85 -3.64
CA LEU A 206 7.75 0.98 -4.21
C LEU A 206 8.57 0.26 -3.14
N PHE A 207 8.80 0.87 -1.99
CA PHE A 207 9.51 0.24 -0.87
C PHE A 207 8.72 -0.94 -0.32
N GLU A 208 7.44 -0.77 -0.03
CA GLU A 208 6.55 -1.86 0.43
C GLU A 208 6.40 -2.94 -0.66
N ALA A 209 6.17 -2.56 -1.91
CA ALA A 209 6.01 -3.50 -3.01
C ALA A 209 7.28 -4.33 -3.29
N ARG A 210 8.48 -3.73 -3.19
CA ARG A 210 9.75 -4.47 -3.37
C ARG A 210 10.03 -5.42 -2.22
N PHE A 211 9.63 -5.08 -1.00
CA PHE A 211 9.73 -5.99 0.14
C PHE A 211 8.83 -7.21 -0.07
N ALA A 212 7.58 -6.98 -0.45
CA ALA A 212 6.63 -8.05 -0.79
C ALA A 212 7.15 -8.91 -1.95
N GLU A 213 7.62 -8.29 -3.04
CA GLU A 213 8.17 -9.00 -4.19
C GLU A 213 9.31 -9.94 -3.78
N LYS A 214 10.30 -9.47 -3.02
CA LYS A 214 11.44 -10.30 -2.59
C LYS A 214 11.01 -11.55 -1.81
N LEU A 215 10.04 -11.42 -0.91
CA LEU A 215 9.56 -12.56 -0.12
C LEU A 215 8.70 -13.52 -0.94
N LEU A 216 7.87 -12.98 -1.84
CA LEU A 216 6.90 -13.77 -2.59
C LEU A 216 7.50 -14.45 -3.83
N THR A 217 8.62 -13.94 -4.37
CA THR A 217 9.27 -14.47 -5.60
C THR A 217 10.60 -15.19 -5.37
N ALA A 218 11.16 -15.18 -4.15
CA ALA A 218 12.38 -15.93 -3.85
C ALA A 218 12.21 -17.43 -4.20
N ARG A 219 13.03 -17.94 -5.14
CA ARG A 219 13.08 -19.38 -5.48
C ARG A 219 14.01 -20.11 -4.53
#